data_AF-A0A7C7ZQE0-F1
#
_entry.id   AF-A0A7C7ZQE0-F1
#
_cell.length_a   1.000
_cell.length_b   1.000
_cell.length_c   1.000
_cell.angle_alpha   90.00
_cell.angle_beta   90.00
_cell.angle_gamma   90.00
#
_symmetry.space_group_name_H-M   'P 1'
#
loop_
_entity.id
_entity.type
_entity.pdbx_description
1 polymer ?
#
loop_
_entity_poly.entity_id
_entity_poly.type
_entity_poly.pdbx_seq_one_letter_code
_entity_poly.pdbx_strand_id
1 'polypeptide(L)' 'MDINHLEELTTQVRRDILRMVHKVNSGHPGGSLGCSEFVVSLFNVI' A
#
# COMPACT_ATOMS: atom_id res chain seq x y z
N MET A 1 17.65 0.90 4.77
CA MET A 1 16.63 0.13 4.05
C MET A 1 16.87 0.28 2.55
N ASP A 2 16.70 -0.78 1.77
CA ASP A 2 16.88 -0.75 0.31
C ASP A 2 15.64 -0.12 -0.36
N ILE A 3 15.85 0.79 -1.31
CA ILE A 3 14.77 1.46 -2.05
C ILE A 3 13.96 0.44 -2.86
N ASN A 4 14.63 -0.56 -3.46
CA ASN A 4 13.94 -1.60 -4.23
C ASN A 4 12.95 -2.37 -3.35
N HIS A 5 13.32 -2.65 -2.10
CA HIS A 5 12.44 -3.31 -1.15
C HIS A 5 11.20 -2.47 -0.81
N LEU A 6 11.35 -1.15 -0.64
CA LEU A 6 10.23 -0.25 -0.38
C LEU A 6 9.27 -0.16 -1.57
N GLU A 7 9.78 -0.18 -2.80
CA GLU A 7 8.96 -0.18 -4.02
C GLU A 7 8.17 -1.49 -4.17
N GLU A 8 8.82 -2.64 -3.92
CA GLU A 8 8.18 -3.95 -3.91
C GLU A 8 7.06 -4.02 -2.86
N LEU A 9 7.36 -3.57 -1.64
CA LEU A 9 6.41 -3.51 -0.54
C LEU A 9 5.23 -2.58 -0.85
N THR A 10 5.49 -1.40 -1.39
CA THR A 10 4.44 -0.46 -1.81
C THR A 10 3.52 -1.10 -2.85
N THR A 11 4.09 -1.79 -3.83
CA THR A 11 3.31 -2.50 -4.85
C THR A 11 2.48 -3.63 -4.23
N GLN A 12 3.02 -4.34 -3.25
CA GLN A 12 2.28 -5.35 -2.50
C GLN A 12 1.11 -4.73 -1.73
N VAL A 13 1.35 -3.68 -0.95
CA VAL A 13 0.32 -2.98 -0.16
C VAL A 13 -0.83 -2.52 -1.04
N ARG A 14 -0.54 -1.96 -2.23
CA ARG A 14 -1.58 -1.57 -3.19
C ARG A 14 -2.44 -2.74 -3.68
N ARG A 15 -1.82 -3.87 -4.01
CA ARG A 15 -2.57 -5.08 -4.41
C ARG A 15 -3.44 -5.58 -3.26
N ASP A 16 -2.93 -5.55 -2.04
CA ASP A 16 -3.66 -6.03 -0.88
C ASP A 16 -4.84 -5.12 -0.54
N ILE A 17 -4.69 -3.79 -0.66
CA ILE A 17 -5.81 -2.82 -0.59
C ILE A 17 -6.92 -3.19 -1.58
N LEU A 18 -6.57 -3.41 -2.85
CA LEU A 18 -7.54 -3.76 -3.88
C LEU A 18 -8.24 -5.09 -3.56
N ARG A 19 -7.49 -6.11 -3.14
CA ARG A 19 -8.04 -7.42 -2.77
C ARG A 19 -8.97 -7.33 -1.57
N MET A 20 -8.61 -6.56 -0.53
CA MET A 20 -9.42 -6.40 0.68
C MET A 20 -10.73 -5.69 0.39
N VAL A 21 -10.68 -4.56 -0.31
CA VAL A 21 -11.88 -3.78 -0.69
C VAL A 21 -12.79 -4.59 -1.61
N HIS A 22 -12.21 -5.29 -2.59
CA HIS A 22 -12.97 -6.17 -3.47
C HIS A 22 -13.63 -7.33 -2.71
N LYS A 23 -12.90 -7.98 -1.80
CA LYS A 23 -13.40 -9.13 -1.02
C LYS A 23 -14.64 -8.78 -0.19
N VAL A 24 -14.75 -7.57 0.34
CA VAL A 24 -15.92 -7.12 1.12
C VAL A 24 -16.92 -6.31 0.31
N ASN A 25 -16.68 -6.15 -1.00
CA ASN A 25 -17.48 -5.35 -1.95
C ASN A 25 -17.84 -3.95 -1.41
N SER A 26 -16.93 -3.34 -0.66
CA SER A 26 -17.17 -2.08 0.05
C SER A 26 -15.85 -1.39 0.38
N GLY A 27 -15.83 -0.06 0.29
CA GLY A 27 -14.66 0.78 0.58
C GLY A 27 -14.23 1.66 -0.59
N HIS A 28 -13.27 2.56 -0.33
CA HIS A 28 -12.75 3.52 -1.30
C HIS A 28 -11.24 3.34 -1.45
N PRO A 29 -10.76 2.59 -2.46
CA PRO A 29 -9.34 2.24 -2.55
C PRO A 29 -8.46 3.42 -2.99
N GLY A 30 -9.03 4.43 -3.68
CA GLY A 30 -8.26 5.52 -4.30
C GLY A 30 -7.36 6.29 -3.35
N GLY A 31 -7.87 6.69 -2.18
CA GLY A 31 -7.07 7.41 -1.18
C GLY A 31 -5.90 6.57 -0.65
N SER A 32 -6.19 5.32 -0.25
CA SER A 32 -5.16 4.40 0.24
C SER A 32 -4.10 4.02 -0.81
N LEU A 33 -4.48 3.91 -2.10
CA LEU A 33 -3.55 3.64 -3.20
C LEU A 33 -2.59 4.80 -3.46
N GLY A 34 -3.09 6.05 -3.35
CA GLY A 34 -2.29 7.26 -3.52
C GLY A 34 -1.36 7.55 -2.34
N CYS A 35 -1.71 7.10 -1.13
CA CYS A 35 -0.91 7.32 0.07
C CYS A 35 0.05 6.16 0.41
N SER A 36 0.10 5.09 -0.39
CA SER A 36 0.85 3.87 -0.05
C SER A 36 2.35 4.13 0.19
N GLU A 37 3.02 4.92 -0.65
CA GLU A 37 4.46 5.25 -0.50
C GLU A 37 4.74 5.99 0.81
N PHE A 38 3.86 6.93 1.16
CA PHE A 38 4.02 7.73 2.38
C PHE A 38 3.95 6.84 3.62
N VAL A 39 2.94 5.98 3.69
CA VAL A 39 2.73 5.07 4.83
C VAL A 39 3.81 4.00 4.89
N VAL A 40 4.18 3.40 3.75
CA VAL A 40 5.26 2.40 3.68
C VAL A 40 6.58 3.00 4.17
N SER A 41 6.93 4.21 3.71
CA SER A 41 8.15 4.90 4.14
C SER A 41 8.11 5.25 5.63
N LEU A 42 6.98 5.77 6.12
CA LEU A 42 6.82 6.17 7.52
C LEU A 42 7.05 5.01 8.50
N PHE A 43 6.56 3.82 8.19
CA PHE A 43 6.61 2.67 9.11
C PHE A 43 7.80 1.73 8.91
N ASN A 44 8.58 1.90 7.84
CA ASN A 44 9.70 1.01 7.53
C ASN A 44 11.07 1.73 7.54
N VAL A 45 11.09 3.06 7.48
CA VAL A 45 12.34 3.85 7.54
C VAL A 45 12.60 4.45 8.93
N ILE A 46 11.58 4.52 9.81
CA ILE A 46 11.72 4.93 11.21
C ILE A 46 12.13 3.75 12.09
#